data_AF-A0A536MNR9-F1
#
_entry.id   AF-A0A536MNR9-F1
#
_cell.length_a   1.000
_cell.length_b   1.000
_cell.length_c   1.000
_cell.angle_alpha   90.00
_cell.angle_beta   90.00
_cell.angle_gamma   90.00
#
_symmetry.space_group_name_H-M   'P 1'
#
loop_
_entity.id
_entity.type
_entity.pdbx_description
1 polymer ?
#
loop_
_entity_poly.entity_id
_entity_poly.type
_entity_poly.pdbx_seq_one_letter_code
_entity_poly.pdbx_strand_id
1 'polypeptide(L)'
;MRPTRALLIGGVIAGPLYMGIGVIEILIRPGFDISRHELSLMSIGDLGWIQIASFLVTGLLVLGCAVGMRQAMRSGRGRTWGPLLVGLYGLGLIAAGIFVADPINGFPPGVPESSTISWHALLHFVT
;
A
#
# COMPACT_ATOMS: atom_id res chain seq x y z
N MET A 1 19.36 -3.85 -19.61
CA MET A 1 18.24 -2.88 -19.73
C MET A 1 18.68 -1.56 -19.14
N ARG A 2 18.27 -0.40 -19.68
CA ARG A 2 18.57 0.91 -19.04
C ARG A 2 17.89 0.96 -17.66
N PRO A 3 18.57 1.44 -16.60
CA PRO A 3 18.04 1.44 -15.23
C PRO A 3 16.68 2.15 -15.14
N THR A 4 16.49 3.22 -15.91
CA THR A 4 15.21 3.94 -16.03
C THR A 4 14.05 3.06 -16.49
N ARG A 5 14.27 2.12 -17.41
CA ARG A 5 13.20 1.24 -17.92
C ARG A 5 12.78 0.21 -16.87
N ALA A 6 13.72 -0.31 -16.10
CA ALA A 6 13.42 -1.25 -15.01
C ALA A 6 12.57 -0.56 -13.91
N LEU A 7 12.92 0.67 -13.55
CA LEU A 7 12.16 1.48 -12.58
C LEU A 7 10.71 1.73 -13.02
N LEU A 8 10.50 2.08 -14.29
CA LEU A 8 9.16 2.29 -14.83
C LEU A 8 8.34 0.99 -14.89
N ILE A 9 8.95 -0.12 -15.30
CA ILE A 9 8.31 -1.45 -15.30
C ILE A 9 7.93 -1.86 -13.88
N GLY A 10 8.79 -1.60 -12.89
CA GLY A 10 8.49 -1.86 -11.48
C GLY A 10 7.20 -1.17 -11.02
N GLY A 11 6.99 0.09 -11.40
CA GLY A 11 5.73 0.79 -11.12
C GLY A 11 4.50 0.18 -11.79
N VAL A 12 4.63 -0.30 -13.03
CA VAL A 12 3.54 -0.99 -13.73
C VAL A 12 3.18 -2.31 -13.04
N ILE A 13 4.17 -3.03 -12.52
CA ILE A 13 3.99 -4.30 -11.80
C ILE A 13 3.39 -4.10 -10.41
N ALA A 14 3.62 -2.93 -9.78
CA ALA A 14 3.19 -2.64 -8.42
C ALA A 14 1.67 -2.83 -8.22
N GLY A 15 0.84 -2.34 -9.14
CA GLY A 15 -0.62 -2.47 -9.06
C GLY A 15 -1.12 -3.92 -9.12
N PRO A 16 -0.76 -4.69 -10.17
CA PRO A 16 -1.09 -6.11 -10.27
C PRO A 16 -0.55 -6.95 -9.11
N LEU A 17 0.65 -6.64 -8.60
CA LEU A 17 1.23 -7.31 -7.44
C LEU A 17 0.36 -7.10 -6.20
N TYR A 18 0.04 -5.85 -5.88
CA TYR A 18 -0.79 -5.50 -4.72
C TYR A 18 -2.17 -6.15 -4.82
N MET A 19 -2.82 -6.04 -5.98
CA MET A 19 -4.14 -6.63 -6.20
C MET A 19 -4.11 -8.15 -6.11
N GLY A 20 -3.09 -8.79 -6.69
CA GLY A 20 -2.91 -10.24 -6.64
C GLY A 20 -2.75 -10.75 -5.21
N ILE A 21 -1.95 -10.06 -4.40
CA ILE A 21 -1.77 -10.44 -2.99
C ILE A 21 -3.08 -10.23 -2.21
N GLY A 22 -3.75 -9.10 -2.39
CA GLY A 22 -5.04 -8.84 -1.74
C GLY A 22 -6.10 -9.90 -2.07
N VAL A 23 -6.20 -10.32 -3.33
CA VAL A 23 -7.13 -11.40 -3.75
C VAL A 23 -6.76 -12.73 -3.10
N ILE A 24 -5.47 -13.07 -3.03
CA ILE A 24 -5.00 -14.29 -2.37
C ILE A 24 -5.34 -14.24 -0.87
N GLU A 25 -5.12 -13.10 -0.21
CA GLU A 25 -5.44 -12.92 1.20
C GLU A 25 -6.95 -13.02 1.47
N ILE A 26 -7.79 -12.49 0.59
CA ILE A 26 -9.26 -12.65 0.67
C ILE A 26 -9.64 -14.14 0.72
N LEU A 27 -9.00 -14.96 -0.11
CA LEU A 27 -9.34 -16.39 -0.24
C LEU A 27 -8.82 -17.22 0.93
N ILE A 28 -7.74 -16.80 1.57
CA ILE A 28 -7.07 -17.58 2.62
C ILE A 28 -7.46 -17.10 4.02
N ARG A 29 -7.93 -15.85 4.18
CA ARG A 29 -8.31 -15.30 5.49
C ARG A 29 -9.76 -15.63 5.88
N PRO A 30 -10.00 -16.57 6.80
CA PRO A 30 -11.35 -16.82 7.31
C PRO A 30 -11.89 -15.57 8.03
N GLY A 31 -13.14 -15.22 7.74
CA GLY A 31 -13.84 -14.08 8.35
C GLY A 31 -13.61 -12.73 7.65
N PHE A 32 -12.86 -12.67 6.56
CA PHE A 32 -12.77 -11.46 5.74
C PHE A 32 -13.96 -11.36 4.77
N ASP A 33 -14.81 -10.35 4.94
CA ASP A 33 -15.93 -10.07 4.04
C ASP A 33 -15.65 -8.76 3.30
N ILE A 34 -15.43 -8.83 1.97
CA ILE A 34 -15.15 -7.66 1.12
C ILE A 34 -16.24 -6.58 1.25
N SER A 35 -17.48 -6.97 1.57
CA SER A 35 -18.59 -6.01 1.72
C SER A 35 -18.58 -5.27 3.05
N ARG A 36 -17.76 -5.71 4.03
CA ARG A 36 -17.73 -5.17 5.40
C ARG A 36 -16.33 -4.78 5.89
N HIS A 37 -15.28 -5.35 5.31
CA HIS A 37 -13.90 -5.19 5.73
C HIS A 37 -13.06 -4.56 4.64
N GLU A 38 -12.34 -3.49 4.99
CA GLU A 38 -11.38 -2.84 4.11
C GLU A 38 -10.11 -3.69 3.97
N LEU A 39 -9.47 -3.63 2.79
CA LEU A 39 -8.22 -4.36 2.53
C LEU A 39 -7.09 -3.98 3.51
N SER A 40 -7.12 -2.77 4.07
CA SER A 40 -6.23 -2.29 5.13
C SER A 40 -6.33 -3.11 6.42
N LEU A 41 -7.51 -3.66 6.74
CA LEU A 41 -7.72 -4.49 7.93
C LEU A 41 -6.97 -5.81 7.84
N MET A 42 -6.60 -6.25 6.63
CA MET A 42 -5.75 -7.43 6.45
C MET A 42 -4.34 -7.25 7.01
N SER A 43 -3.90 -6.02 7.31
CA SER A 43 -2.64 -5.77 8.01
C SER A 43 -2.67 -6.19 9.49
N ILE A 44 -3.82 -6.63 10.00
CA ILE A 44 -4.05 -7.02 11.41
C ILE A 44 -4.22 -8.55 11.51
N GLY A 45 -3.75 -9.17 12.60
CA GLY A 45 -3.82 -10.62 12.86
C GLY A 45 -2.64 -11.43 12.30
N ASP A 46 -2.74 -12.77 12.34
CA ASP A 46 -1.59 -13.69 12.14
C ASP A 46 -0.86 -13.55 10.80
N LEU A 47 -1.57 -13.18 9.73
CA LEU A 47 -1.00 -12.96 8.41
C LEU A 47 -0.81 -11.46 8.09
N GLY A 48 -0.90 -10.58 9.09
CA GLY A 48 -0.92 -9.12 8.89
C GLY A 48 0.35 -8.59 8.23
N TRP A 49 1.45 -9.29 8.50
CA TRP A 49 2.75 -9.03 7.90
C TRP A 49 2.76 -9.18 6.37
N ILE A 50 1.88 -10.02 5.78
CA ILE A 50 1.80 -10.21 4.32
C ILE A 50 1.28 -8.93 3.66
N GLN A 51 0.20 -8.37 4.22
CA GLN A 51 -0.36 -7.12 3.71
C GLN A 51 0.59 -5.94 3.96
N ILE A 52 1.23 -5.88 5.14
CA ILE A 52 2.28 -4.88 5.43
C ILE A 52 3.43 -4.98 4.42
N ALA A 53 3.94 -6.19 4.17
CA ALA A 53 5.00 -6.41 3.18
C ALA A 53 4.54 -5.99 1.77
N SER A 54 3.29 -6.25 1.41
CA SER A 54 2.70 -5.84 0.13
C SER A 54 2.65 -4.33 -0.01
N PHE A 55 2.23 -3.60 1.03
CA PHE A 55 2.27 -2.14 1.07
C PHE A 55 3.69 -1.60 0.90
N LEU A 56 4.66 -2.14 1.64
CA LEU A 56 6.06 -1.70 1.57
C LEU A 56 6.68 -1.96 0.19
N VAL A 57 6.51 -3.17 -0.36
CA VAL A 57 7.05 -3.53 -1.69
C VAL A 57 6.41 -2.69 -2.78
N THR A 58 5.08 -2.53 -2.74
CA THR A 58 4.34 -1.70 -3.71
C THR A 58 4.79 -0.25 -3.63
N GLY A 59 4.91 0.31 -2.42
CA GLY A 59 5.38 1.67 -2.21
C GLY A 59 6.81 1.90 -2.72
N LEU A 60 7.73 0.95 -2.49
CA LEU A 60 9.10 1.01 -3.04
C LEU A 60 9.12 0.94 -4.57
N LEU A 61 8.29 0.10 -5.19
CA LEU A 61 8.18 0.01 -6.64
C LEU A 61 7.64 1.31 -7.25
N VAL A 62 6.64 1.92 -6.60
CA VAL A 62 6.07 3.22 -6.99
C VAL A 62 7.09 4.35 -6.84
N LEU A 63 7.86 4.37 -5.75
CA LEU A 63 8.97 5.32 -5.58
C LEU A 63 10.04 5.15 -6.67
N GLY A 64 10.37 3.90 -6.99
CA GLY A 64 11.25 3.58 -8.12
C GLY A 64 10.70 4.16 -9.42
N CYS A 65 9.41 3.97 -9.70
CA CYS A 65 8.73 4.54 -10.86
C CYS A 65 8.82 6.06 -10.91
N ALA A 66 8.59 6.76 -9.79
CA ALA A 66 8.74 8.21 -9.70
C ALA A 66 10.15 8.67 -10.11
N VAL A 67 11.18 7.98 -9.62
CA VAL A 67 12.58 8.24 -10.02
C VAL A 67 12.78 7.98 -11.51
N GLY A 68 12.22 6.88 -12.05
CA GLY A 68 12.24 6.56 -13.47
C GLY A 68 11.57 7.63 -14.33
N MET A 69 10.42 8.16 -13.91
CA MET A 69 9.71 9.25 -14.58
C MET A 69 10.56 10.52 -14.60
N ARG A 70 11.20 10.88 -13.48
CA ARG A 70 12.07 12.06 -13.39
C ARG A 70 13.27 11.96 -14.34
N GLN A 71 13.79 10.76 -14.56
CA GLN A 71 14.90 10.49 -15.48
C GLN A 71 14.45 10.50 -16.95
N ALA A 72 13.24 10.02 -17.25
CA ALA A 72 12.73 9.91 -18.61
C ALA A 72 12.18 11.24 -19.17
N MET A 73 11.64 12.10 -18.31
CA MET A 73 11.01 13.36 -18.72
C MET A 73 12.05 14.47 -18.91
N ARG A 74 12.09 15.06 -20.11
CA ARG A 74 13.13 16.03 -20.51
C ARG A 74 12.82 17.46 -20.07
N SER A 75 11.57 17.92 -20.14
CA SER A 75 11.16 19.28 -19.75
C SER A 75 9.64 19.39 -19.49
N GLY A 76 9.22 20.53 -18.92
CA GLY A 76 7.81 20.86 -18.69
C GLY A 76 7.29 20.51 -17.29
N ARG A 77 6.06 20.97 -16.98
CA ARG A 77 5.39 20.78 -15.68
C ARG A 77 5.27 19.30 -15.28
N GLY A 78 5.07 18.41 -16.27
CA GLY A 78 5.00 16.97 -16.04
C GLY A 78 6.27 16.37 -15.43
N ARG A 79 7.47 16.92 -15.75
CA ARG A 79 8.75 16.46 -15.19
C ARG A 79 8.85 16.70 -13.69
N THR A 80 8.15 17.71 -13.18
CA THR A 80 8.15 18.07 -11.76
C THR A 80 6.99 17.40 -11.05
N TRP A 81 5.76 17.62 -11.53
CA TRP A 81 4.55 17.18 -10.85
C TRP A 81 4.29 15.68 -10.98
N GLY A 82 4.60 15.06 -12.12
CA GLY A 82 4.39 13.62 -12.32
C GLY A 82 5.18 12.77 -11.31
N PRO A 83 6.52 12.89 -11.27
CA PRO A 83 7.34 12.21 -10.28
C PRO A 83 7.00 12.57 -8.84
N LEU A 84 6.63 13.83 -8.56
CA LEU A 84 6.32 14.27 -7.21
C LEU A 84 5.04 13.63 -6.69
N LEU A 85 3.96 13.65 -7.47
CA LEU A 85 2.68 13.04 -7.09
C LEU A 85 2.81 11.52 -6.94
N VAL A 86 3.49 10.86 -7.88
CA VAL A 86 3.76 9.40 -7.80
C VAL A 86 4.66 9.09 -6.60
N GLY A 87 5.65 9.93 -6.31
CA GLY A 87 6.51 9.79 -5.15
C GLY A 87 5.76 9.91 -3.83
N LEU A 88 4.90 10.93 -3.70
CA LEU A 88 4.04 11.11 -2.53
C LEU A 88 3.09 9.93 -2.32
N TYR A 89 2.49 9.42 -3.39
CA TYR A 89 1.66 8.22 -3.33
C TYR A 89 2.45 6.98 -2.84
N GLY A 90 3.67 6.77 -3.35
CA GLY A 90 4.53 5.68 -2.88
C GLY A 90 4.94 5.80 -1.40
N LEU A 91 5.16 7.03 -0.91
CA LEU A 91 5.40 7.29 0.51
C LEU A 91 4.16 7.00 1.36
N GLY A 92 2.96 7.38 0.88
CA GLY A 92 1.68 7.06 1.52
C GLY A 92 1.51 5.56 1.70
N LEU A 93 1.77 4.76 0.66
CA LEU A 93 1.73 3.30 0.74
C LEU A 93 2.71 2.73 1.77
N ILE A 94 3.94 3.24 1.84
CA ILE A 94 4.90 2.80 2.86
C ILE A 94 4.41 3.16 4.26
N ALA A 95 3.90 4.37 4.44
CA ALA A 95 3.37 4.83 5.71
C ALA A 95 2.13 4.00 6.13
N ALA A 96 1.24 3.64 5.21
CA ALA A 96 0.11 2.74 5.46
C ALA A 96 0.55 1.33 5.89
N GLY A 97 1.70 0.84 5.41
CA GLY A 97 2.31 -0.40 5.89
C GLY A 97 2.93 -0.28 7.29
N ILE A 98 3.47 0.88 7.64
CA ILE A 98 4.10 1.13 8.95
C ILE A 98 3.06 1.42 10.03
N PHE A 99 2.08 2.27 9.72
CA PHE A 99 0.98 2.63 10.59
C PHE A 99 -0.19 1.71 10.29
N VAL A 100 -0.29 0.62 11.04
CA VAL A 100 -1.35 -0.38 10.85
C VAL A 100 -2.68 0.16 11.37
N ALA A 101 -3.77 -0.12 10.67
CA ALA A 101 -5.12 0.23 11.09
C ALA A 101 -5.51 -0.46 12.42
N ASP A 102 -6.44 0.13 13.16
CA ASP A 102 -6.97 -0.48 14.39
C ASP A 102 -7.98 -1.59 14.07
N PRO A 103 -8.13 -2.60 14.95
CA PRO A 103 -9.21 -3.58 14.87
C PRO A 103 -10.58 -2.88 14.92
N ILE A 104 -11.35 -3.01 13.84
CA ILE A 104 -12.72 -2.50 13.72
C ILE A 104 -13.60 -3.55 13.04
N ASN A 105 -14.92 -3.46 13.24
CA ASN A 105 -15.92 -4.34 12.63
C ASN A 105 -15.72 -5.84 12.91
N GLY A 106 -15.20 -6.20 14.09
CA GLY A 106 -15.00 -7.57 14.52
C GLY A 106 -13.83 -8.31 13.85
N PHE A 107 -12.94 -7.59 13.15
CA PHE A 107 -11.72 -8.16 12.56
C PHE A 107 -10.45 -7.65 13.26
N PRO A 108 -9.49 -8.54 13.59
CA PRO A 108 -9.53 -9.99 13.42
C PRO A 108 -10.42 -10.68 14.48
N PRO A 109 -10.97 -11.88 14.17
CA PRO A 109 -11.87 -12.59 15.08
C PRO A 109 -11.24 -12.83 16.46
N GLY A 110 -11.94 -12.47 17.52
CA GLY A 110 -11.50 -12.69 18.91
C GLY A 110 -10.65 -11.57 19.52
N VAL A 111 -10.34 -10.51 18.75
CA VAL A 111 -9.74 -9.29 19.30
C VAL A 111 -10.84 -8.28 19.62
N PRO A 112 -10.89 -7.72 20.84
CA PRO A 112 -11.84 -6.65 21.18
C PRO A 112 -11.66 -5.47 20.24
N GLU A 113 -12.77 -4.92 19.75
CA GLU A 113 -12.74 -3.72 18.92
C GLU A 113 -12.11 -2.56 19.68
N SER A 114 -11.34 -1.74 18.97
CA SER A 114 -10.78 -0.53 19.56
C SER A 114 -11.92 0.43 19.93
N SER A 115 -12.11 0.69 21.23
CA SER A 115 -13.10 1.63 21.75
C SER A 115 -12.79 3.10 21.44
N THR A 116 -11.59 3.38 20.94
CA THR A 116 -11.09 4.70 20.56
C THR A 116 -10.17 4.56 19.35
N ILE A 117 -10.25 5.49 18.38
CA ILE A 117 -9.32 5.56 17.26
C ILE A 117 -7.92 5.87 17.80
N SER A 118 -6.96 4.99 17.55
CA SER A 118 -5.56 5.18 17.90
C SER A 118 -4.89 6.17 16.96
N TRP A 119 -3.82 6.81 17.44
CA TRP A 119 -3.01 7.69 16.59
C TRP A 119 -2.39 6.96 15.38
N HIS A 120 -2.21 5.63 15.45
CA HIS A 120 -1.73 4.83 14.33
C HIS A 120 -2.80 4.69 13.25
N ALA A 121 -4.07 4.44 13.63
CA ALA A 121 -5.18 4.42 12.68
C ALA A 121 -5.45 5.79 12.06
N LEU A 122 -5.28 6.86 12.83
CA LEU A 122 -5.36 8.24 12.32
C LEU A 122 -4.27 8.54 11.28
N LEU A 123 -3.04 8.09 11.52
CA LEU A 123 -1.94 8.22 10.56
C LEU A 123 -2.19 7.35 9.31
N HIS A 124 -2.69 6.12 9.47
CA HIS A 124 -3.06 5.24 8.36
C HIS A 124 -4.13 5.85 7.45
N PHE A 125 -5.11 6.57 8.02
CA PHE A 125 -6.20 7.17 7.25
C PHE A 125 -5.75 8.35 6.37
N VAL A 126 -4.68 9.04 6.74
CA VAL A 126 -4.20 10.26 6.06
C VAL A 126 -3.11 9.95 5.02
N THR A 127 -2.61 8.71 4.99
CA THR A 127 -1.55 8.23 4.09
C THR A 127 -2.09 7.54 2.85
#